data_AF-A0A2V9Z238-F1
#
_entry.id   AF-A0A2V9Z238-F1
#
_cell.length_a   1.000
_cell.length_b   1.000
_cell.length_c   1.000
_cell.angle_alpha   90.00
_cell.angle_beta   90.00
_cell.angle_gamma   90.00
#
_symmetry.space_group_name_H-M   'P 1'
#
loop_
_entity.id
_entity.type
_entity.pdbx_description
1 polymer ?
#
loop_
_entity_poly.entity_id
_entity_poly.type
_entity_poly.pdbx_seq_one_letter_code
_entity_poly.pdbx_strand_id
1 'polypeptide(L)'
;MPLLLLLYLIILAPGALPIGQQRYVESVRRKGSFPIANRGAIAKICIDPNDYPGVLRAANDLRDDIERVTGLAPTVTRDHKCAGPKVLLIGTVGKSEILDQLVRESKIDVTSISGKWESFLTKVVPQPLAGINQALVIAGSDKRGTIYGIYALSEQIGVSPWYWWADVPSPHQDVLYVKPGIYLQGPPAVKYRGIFLNDEAPSLTGWVKEKYGDFNHQFYEKVFELILRLKGNYLWPAMWNNAFNEDDPSNPKLADKFGIVMGTSHHEPMLRAQQEWKRHGNGPWDYSKNADVLREFWDQGIERNKNYES
;
A
#
# COMPACT_ATOMS: atom_id res chain seq x y z
N MET A 1 55.03 -13.31 -14.28
CA MET A 1 54.73 -12.03 -14.96
C MET A 1 54.36 -12.35 -16.41
N PRO A 2 53.31 -11.78 -17.01
CA PRO A 2 52.20 -10.95 -16.52
C PRO A 2 50.87 -11.78 -16.63
N LEU A 3 49.64 -11.35 -16.38
CA LEU A 3 49.01 -10.03 -16.35
C LEU A 3 47.75 -10.14 -15.45
N LEU A 4 47.86 -9.59 -14.23
CA LEU A 4 46.70 -9.18 -13.44
C LEU A 4 46.01 -8.02 -14.17
N LEU A 5 44.71 -8.12 -14.43
CA LEU A 5 43.78 -6.98 -14.53
C LEU A 5 42.34 -7.51 -14.71
N LEU A 6 41.78 -8.09 -13.64
CA LEU A 6 40.32 -8.15 -13.51
C LEU A 6 39.94 -7.00 -12.57
N LEU A 7 39.64 -5.85 -13.19
CA LEU A 7 39.17 -4.66 -12.50
C LEU A 7 37.79 -4.97 -11.92
N TYR A 8 37.69 -5.02 -10.60
CA TYR A 8 36.43 -5.04 -9.87
C TYR A 8 35.64 -3.76 -10.20
N LEU A 9 34.65 -3.86 -11.10
CA LEU A 9 33.57 -2.88 -11.16
C LEU A 9 32.64 -3.16 -9.98
N ILE A 10 33.00 -2.64 -8.80
CA ILE A 10 32.01 -2.42 -7.75
C ILE A 10 31.19 -1.23 -8.23
N ILE A 11 30.12 -1.53 -8.96
CA ILE A 11 29.03 -0.57 -9.15
C ILE A 11 28.45 -0.35 -7.76
N LEU A 12 28.86 0.74 -7.11
CA LEU A 12 28.09 1.34 -6.04
C LEU A 12 26.73 1.68 -6.65
N ALA A 13 25.77 0.76 -6.55
CA ALA A 13 24.40 1.05 -6.88
C ALA A 13 23.98 2.23 -6.00
N PRO A 14 23.70 3.43 -6.56
CA PRO A 14 23.14 4.49 -5.76
C PRO A 14 21.84 3.92 -5.18
N GLY A 15 21.75 3.88 -3.84
CA GLY A 15 20.57 3.37 -3.15
C GLY A 15 19.32 3.94 -3.79
N ALA A 16 18.35 3.07 -4.10
CA ALA A 16 17.16 3.39 -4.86
C ALA A 16 16.63 4.77 -4.46
N LEU A 17 16.72 5.74 -5.39
CA LEU A 17 16.14 7.05 -5.16
C LEU A 17 14.62 6.86 -5.11
N PRO A 18 13.93 7.43 -4.11
CA PRO A 18 12.48 7.33 -4.02
C PRO A 18 11.86 7.90 -5.31
N ILE A 19 10.93 7.17 -5.91
CA ILE A 19 10.35 7.49 -7.22
C ILE A 19 9.69 8.86 -7.15
N GLY A 20 10.32 9.85 -7.79
CA GLY A 20 9.74 11.18 -8.06
C GLY A 20 9.43 12.04 -6.82
N GLN A 21 9.85 11.65 -5.61
CA GLN A 21 9.54 12.37 -4.37
C GLN A 21 10.73 13.12 -3.79
N GLN A 22 10.45 14.25 -3.14
CA GLN A 22 11.43 14.98 -2.35
C GLN A 22 11.98 14.10 -1.22
N ARG A 23 13.30 13.93 -1.14
CA ARG A 23 13.94 13.14 -0.08
C ARG A 23 13.89 13.84 1.28
N TYR A 24 13.25 13.21 2.26
CA TYR A 24 13.07 13.78 3.60
C TYR A 24 13.60 12.92 4.77
N VAL A 25 14.00 11.68 4.50
CA VAL A 25 14.73 10.85 5.47
C VAL A 25 16.24 10.98 5.24
N GLU A 26 16.99 11.14 6.33
CA GLU A 26 18.46 11.22 6.36
C GLU A 26 19.03 10.57 7.63
N SER A 27 20.33 10.23 7.61
CA SER A 27 21.04 9.63 8.75
C SER A 27 21.69 10.66 9.69
N VAL A 28 21.51 11.95 9.42
CA VAL A 28 22.11 13.04 10.19
C VAL A 28 21.03 13.80 10.95
N ARG A 29 21.26 14.02 12.25
CA ARG A 29 20.36 14.84 13.07
C ARG A 29 20.49 16.31 12.71
N ARG A 30 19.37 17.00 12.48
CA ARG A 30 19.29 18.46 12.41
C ARG A 30 18.33 19.02 13.47
N LYS A 31 18.40 20.33 13.70
CA LYS A 31 17.44 21.02 14.57
C LYS A 31 16.03 20.84 14.00
N GLY A 32 15.10 20.36 14.81
CA GLY A 32 13.72 20.10 14.41
C GLY A 32 13.48 18.74 13.73
N SER A 33 14.53 17.94 13.47
CA SER A 33 14.34 16.59 12.93
C SER A 33 13.57 15.69 13.89
N PHE A 34 12.86 14.72 13.33
CA PHE A 34 12.20 13.66 14.09
C PHE A 34 13.02 12.36 13.99
N PRO A 35 13.49 11.76 15.10
CA PRO A 35 14.14 10.45 15.08
C PRO A 35 13.10 9.33 14.89
N ILE A 36 13.19 8.61 13.77
CA ILE A 36 12.52 7.31 13.63
C ILE A 36 13.31 6.26 14.42
N ALA A 37 14.62 6.20 14.18
CA ALA A 37 15.56 5.30 14.85
C ALA A 37 16.86 6.06 15.17
N ASN A 38 17.46 5.79 16.33
CA ASN A 38 18.76 6.33 16.70
C ASN A 38 19.46 5.43 17.73
N ARG A 39 20.39 4.60 17.27
CA ARG A 39 21.32 3.80 18.12
C ARG A 39 20.61 3.10 19.29
N GLY A 40 19.63 2.26 18.99
CA GLY A 40 18.87 1.48 19.97
C GLY A 40 17.56 2.12 20.44
N ALA A 41 17.35 3.42 20.22
CA ALA A 41 16.06 4.06 20.45
C ALA A 41 15.21 4.06 19.17
N ILE A 42 13.92 3.73 19.30
CA ILE A 42 12.96 3.68 18.18
C ILE A 42 11.66 4.44 18.53
N ALA A 43 11.10 5.16 17.56
CA ALA A 43 9.80 5.80 17.69
C ALA A 43 8.68 4.76 17.76
N LYS A 44 7.62 5.06 18.51
CA LYS A 44 6.41 4.21 18.55
C LYS A 44 5.49 4.59 17.40
N ILE A 45 4.81 3.61 16.80
CA ILE A 45 3.76 3.85 15.82
C ILE A 45 2.42 3.96 16.57
N CYS A 46 1.69 5.03 16.29
CA CYS A 46 0.37 5.29 16.84
C CYS A 46 -0.64 5.37 15.70
N ILE A 47 -1.72 4.62 15.82
CA ILE A 47 -2.83 4.64 14.88
C ILE A 47 -4.15 4.48 15.63
N ASP A 48 -5.17 5.20 15.15
CA ASP A 48 -6.52 5.07 15.71
C ASP A 48 -7.12 3.70 15.33
N PRO A 49 -7.63 2.90 16.29
CA PRO A 49 -8.26 1.62 15.98
C PRO A 49 -9.48 1.73 15.06
N ASN A 50 -10.12 2.90 15.01
CA ASN A 50 -11.28 3.17 14.16
C ASN A 50 -10.91 3.64 12.74
N ASP A 51 -9.61 3.77 12.41
CA ASP A 51 -9.16 4.02 11.03
C ASP A 51 -9.50 2.84 10.10
N TYR A 52 -9.28 2.99 8.80
CA TYR A 52 -9.57 1.94 7.84
C TYR A 52 -8.74 0.67 8.11
N PRO A 53 -9.32 -0.54 7.99
CA PRO A 53 -8.59 -1.79 8.17
C PRO A 53 -7.34 -1.93 7.28
N GLY A 54 -7.37 -1.37 6.07
CA GLY A 54 -6.22 -1.32 5.17
C GLY A 54 -5.07 -0.43 5.68
N VAL A 55 -5.40 0.66 6.38
CA VAL A 55 -4.41 1.55 7.00
C VAL A 55 -3.79 0.88 8.22
N LEU A 56 -4.60 0.23 9.08
CA LEU A 56 -4.11 -0.57 10.22
C LEU A 56 -3.14 -1.67 9.78
N ARG A 57 -3.41 -2.28 8.63
CA ARG A 57 -2.54 -3.28 8.00
C ARG A 57 -1.25 -2.64 7.50
N ALA A 58 -1.32 -1.57 6.71
CA ALA A 58 -0.14 -0.88 6.19
C ALA A 58 0.76 -0.32 7.32
N ALA A 59 0.20 0.09 8.46
CA ALA A 59 0.98 0.48 9.63
C ALA A 59 1.84 -0.67 10.20
N ASN A 60 1.37 -1.92 10.11
CA ASN A 60 2.19 -3.08 10.44
C ASN A 60 3.26 -3.35 9.39
N ASP A 61 2.99 -3.14 8.10
CA ASP A 61 4.04 -3.21 7.08
C ASP A 61 5.15 -2.19 7.37
N LEU A 62 4.80 -0.97 7.78
CA LEU A 62 5.79 0.04 8.17
C LEU A 62 6.59 -0.37 9.41
N ARG A 63 5.95 -1.01 10.40
CA ARG A 63 6.66 -1.61 11.54
C ARG A 63 7.72 -2.60 11.04
N ASP A 64 7.32 -3.51 10.17
CA ASP A 64 8.21 -4.57 9.64
C ASP A 64 9.29 -3.99 8.73
N ASP A 65 8.97 -2.92 7.98
CA ASP A 65 9.92 -2.19 7.13
C ASP A 65 10.97 -1.47 7.98
N ILE A 66 10.57 -0.84 9.10
CA ILE A 66 11.51 -0.23 10.05
C ILE A 66 12.38 -1.31 10.70
N GLU A 67 11.81 -2.43 11.12
CA GLU A 67 12.58 -3.55 11.66
C GLU A 67 13.58 -4.09 10.64
N ARG A 68 13.16 -4.27 9.39
CA ARG A 68 14.03 -4.74 8.29
C ARG A 68 15.23 -3.83 8.06
N VAL A 69 15.05 -2.51 8.18
CA VAL A 69 16.11 -1.53 7.95
C VAL A 69 16.97 -1.31 9.19
N THR A 70 16.41 -1.41 10.40
CA THR A 70 17.10 -0.97 11.63
C THR A 70 17.44 -2.09 12.60
N GLY A 71 16.87 -3.28 12.42
CA GLY A 71 16.91 -4.39 13.38
C GLY A 71 16.08 -4.15 14.64
N LEU A 72 15.30 -3.05 14.72
CA LEU A 72 14.48 -2.70 15.88
C LEU A 72 13.01 -2.65 15.49
N ALA A 73 12.17 -3.44 16.15
CA ALA A 73 10.73 -3.44 15.93
C ALA A 73 10.04 -2.30 16.71
N PRO A 74 9.42 -1.30 16.05
CA PRO A 74 8.57 -0.33 16.72
C PRO A 74 7.38 -0.98 17.41
N THR A 75 6.99 -0.48 18.58
CA THR A 75 5.67 -0.82 19.13
C THR A 75 4.59 -0.14 18.30
N VAL A 76 3.57 -0.89 17.88
CA VAL A 76 2.35 -0.35 17.26
C VAL A 76 1.27 -0.28 18.33
N THR A 77 0.81 0.92 18.65
CA THR A 77 -0.27 1.16 19.59
C THR A 77 -1.55 1.51 18.83
N ARG A 78 -2.61 0.77 19.12
CA ARG A 78 -3.97 0.97 18.61
C ARG A 78 -4.84 1.52 19.73
N ASP A 79 -4.61 2.78 20.07
CA ASP A 79 -5.26 3.45 21.19
C ASP A 79 -5.59 4.88 20.78
N HIS A 80 -6.76 5.38 21.22
CA HIS A 80 -7.15 6.77 21.08
C HIS A 80 -6.23 7.71 21.88
N LYS A 81 -5.49 7.18 22.87
CA LYS A 81 -4.58 7.94 23.74
C LYS A 81 -3.13 7.50 23.58
N CYS A 82 -2.52 7.89 22.48
CA CYS A 82 -1.09 7.68 22.29
C CYS A 82 -0.25 8.60 23.17
N ALA A 83 0.81 8.05 23.75
CA ALA A 83 1.76 8.79 24.58
C ALA A 83 3.19 8.31 24.32
N GLY A 84 4.15 9.22 24.46
CA GLY A 84 5.56 8.90 24.37
C GLY A 84 6.42 10.07 23.87
N PRO A 85 7.75 9.97 24.04
CA PRO A 85 8.65 11.05 23.67
C PRO A 85 8.73 11.27 22.16
N LYS A 86 8.55 10.22 21.35
CA LYS A 86 8.62 10.23 19.88
C LYS A 86 7.57 9.28 19.31
N VAL A 87 6.60 9.84 18.59
CA VAL A 87 5.46 9.10 18.07
C VAL A 87 5.34 9.29 16.56
N LEU A 88 5.16 8.21 15.82
CA LEU A 88 4.79 8.20 14.42
C LEU A 88 3.27 8.06 14.37
N LEU A 89 2.57 9.18 14.20
CA LEU A 89 1.11 9.25 14.24
C LEU A 89 0.57 9.14 12.82
N ILE A 90 -0.20 8.09 12.56
CA ILE A 90 -0.78 7.80 11.24
C ILE A 90 -2.29 7.95 11.36
N GLY A 91 -2.92 8.66 10.42
CA GLY A 91 -4.36 8.80 10.41
C GLY A 91 -4.94 9.23 9.07
N THR A 92 -6.20 8.87 8.85
CA THR A 92 -7.01 9.37 7.75
C THR A 92 -7.94 10.49 8.24
N VAL A 93 -7.98 11.60 7.52
CA VAL A 93 -8.85 12.75 7.85
C VAL A 93 -10.31 12.33 7.90
N GLY A 94 -11.02 12.70 8.96
CA GLY A 94 -12.44 12.36 9.17
C GLY A 94 -12.70 10.91 9.63
N LYS A 95 -11.64 10.12 9.88
CA LYS A 95 -11.73 8.74 10.36
C LYS A 95 -10.91 8.51 11.62
N SER A 96 -9.73 9.12 11.70
CA SER A 96 -8.84 9.06 12.86
C SER A 96 -9.15 10.18 13.84
N GLU A 97 -9.70 9.85 15.02
CA GLU A 97 -10.10 10.83 16.03
C GLU A 97 -8.89 11.61 16.56
N ILE A 98 -7.74 10.94 16.71
CA ILE A 98 -6.50 11.56 17.16
C ILE A 98 -5.99 12.58 16.12
N LEU A 99 -5.99 12.25 14.82
CA LEU A 99 -5.61 13.19 13.76
C LEU A 99 -6.59 14.37 13.72
N ASP A 100 -7.89 14.10 13.77
CA ASP A 100 -8.92 15.14 13.74
C ASP A 100 -8.83 16.07 14.97
N GLN A 101 -8.38 15.57 16.12
CA GLN A 101 -8.06 16.40 17.28
C GLN A 101 -6.89 17.36 16.99
N LEU A 102 -5.80 16.89 16.39
CA LEU A 102 -4.68 17.76 15.99
C LEU A 102 -5.15 18.86 15.03
N VAL A 103 -6.08 18.54 14.11
CA VAL A 103 -6.66 19.52 13.18
C VAL A 103 -7.50 20.55 13.94
N ARG A 104 -8.42 20.11 14.82
CA ARG A 104 -9.26 21.01 15.63
C ARG A 104 -8.45 21.94 16.53
N GLU A 105 -7.36 21.44 17.11
CA GLU A 105 -6.45 22.21 17.95
C GLU A 105 -5.43 23.04 17.14
N SER A 106 -5.58 23.10 15.81
CA SER A 106 -4.71 23.86 14.90
C SER A 106 -3.22 23.47 14.98
N LYS A 107 -2.93 22.23 15.38
CA LYS A 107 -1.57 21.66 15.44
C LYS A 107 -1.08 21.25 14.06
N ILE A 108 -2.00 20.86 13.18
CA ILE A 108 -1.74 20.51 11.79
C ILE A 108 -2.85 21.05 10.89
N ASP A 109 -2.45 21.55 9.72
CA ASP A 109 -3.36 22.00 8.67
C ASP A 109 -3.40 20.93 7.57
N VAL A 110 -4.59 20.40 7.30
CA VAL A 110 -4.85 19.37 6.28
C VAL A 110 -5.69 19.89 5.11
N THR A 111 -5.93 21.19 5.02
CA THR A 111 -6.72 21.82 3.93
C THR A 111 -6.19 21.48 2.54
N SER A 112 -4.86 21.34 2.41
CA SER A 112 -4.20 20.97 1.15
C SER A 112 -4.54 19.56 0.64
N ILE A 113 -5.07 18.67 1.48
CA ILE A 113 -5.43 17.28 1.12
C ILE A 113 -6.91 16.95 1.36
N SER A 114 -7.61 17.70 2.22
CA SER A 114 -9.00 17.41 2.58
C SER A 114 -9.92 17.36 1.35
N GLY A 115 -10.73 16.30 1.25
CA GLY A 115 -11.65 16.06 0.13
C GLY A 115 -10.97 15.71 -1.21
N LYS A 116 -9.64 15.59 -1.26
CA LYS A 116 -8.92 15.22 -2.49
C LYS A 116 -8.76 13.71 -2.60
N TRP A 117 -8.71 13.22 -3.83
CA TRP A 117 -8.46 11.82 -4.14
C TRP A 117 -7.01 11.46 -3.83
N GLU A 118 -6.79 10.43 -3.01
CA GLU A 118 -5.51 9.75 -2.78
C GLU A 118 -4.34 10.68 -2.46
N SER A 119 -4.61 11.74 -1.69
CA SER A 119 -3.63 12.74 -1.29
C SER A 119 -3.15 12.49 0.14
N PHE A 120 -1.92 12.89 0.45
CA PHE A 120 -1.41 12.79 1.81
C PHE A 120 -0.35 13.85 2.09
N LEU A 121 -0.08 14.09 3.37
CA LEU A 121 1.04 14.87 3.80
C LEU A 121 1.77 14.21 4.97
N THR A 122 3.06 14.51 5.08
CA THR A 122 3.92 14.12 6.19
C THR A 122 4.51 15.38 6.83
N LYS A 123 4.36 15.51 8.15
CA LYS A 123 4.83 16.70 8.89
C LYS A 123 5.35 16.33 10.28
N VAL A 124 6.47 16.94 10.67
CA VAL A 124 6.94 16.89 12.06
C VAL A 124 6.19 17.95 12.88
N VAL A 125 5.52 17.53 13.95
CA VAL A 125 4.74 18.38 14.86
C VAL A 125 5.35 18.32 16.26
N PRO A 126 5.87 19.43 16.82
CA PRO A 126 6.29 19.49 18.22
C PRO A 126 5.06 19.56 19.14
N GLN A 127 5.10 18.82 20.25
CA GLN A 127 4.05 18.82 21.28
C GLN A 127 2.62 18.74 20.68
N PRO A 128 2.31 17.71 19.87
CA PRO A 128 1.03 17.61 19.17
C PRO A 128 -0.14 17.46 20.15
N LEU A 129 0.04 16.66 21.21
CA LEU A 129 -0.96 16.38 22.25
C LEU A 129 -0.26 16.23 23.60
N ALA A 130 -1.02 16.32 24.69
CA ALA A 130 -0.51 16.04 26.03
C ALA A 130 0.12 14.64 26.10
N GLY A 131 1.32 14.54 26.68
CA GLY A 131 2.05 13.27 26.77
C GLY A 131 2.83 12.88 25.51
N ILE A 132 2.78 13.67 24.43
CA ILE A 132 3.60 13.48 23.23
C ILE A 132 4.56 14.66 23.07
N ASN A 133 5.87 14.43 23.13
CA ASN A 133 6.83 15.54 23.01
C ASN A 133 7.03 15.99 21.55
N GLN A 134 6.99 15.05 20.60
CA GLN A 134 7.12 15.32 19.17
C GLN A 134 6.49 14.15 18.40
N ALA A 135 5.78 14.45 17.33
CA ALA A 135 5.29 13.44 16.40
C ALA A 135 5.75 13.68 14.96
N LEU A 136 5.94 12.59 14.22
CA LEU A 136 5.86 12.59 12.77
C LEU A 136 4.43 12.20 12.41
N VAL A 137 3.67 13.12 11.85
CA VAL A 137 2.29 12.90 11.44
C VAL A 137 2.25 12.54 9.96
N ILE A 138 1.66 11.40 9.63
CA ILE A 138 1.25 11.02 8.27
C ILE A 138 -0.26 11.13 8.21
N ALA A 139 -0.77 12.09 7.43
CA ALA A 139 -2.20 12.35 7.27
C ALA A 139 -2.60 12.09 5.83
N GLY A 140 -3.56 11.19 5.61
CA GLY A 140 -4.16 10.96 4.29
C GLY A 140 -5.55 11.54 4.16
N SER A 141 -5.94 11.88 2.93
CA SER A 141 -7.29 12.39 2.60
C SER A 141 -8.35 11.29 2.59
N ASP A 142 -7.94 10.06 2.30
CA ASP A 142 -8.76 8.85 2.24
C ASP A 142 -7.92 7.61 2.57
N LYS A 143 -8.54 6.42 2.56
CA LYS A 143 -7.91 5.11 2.84
C LYS A 143 -6.59 4.93 2.09
N ARG A 144 -6.58 5.21 0.78
CA ARG A 144 -5.40 4.99 -0.07
C ARG A 144 -4.37 6.09 0.08
N GLY A 145 -4.78 7.35 0.22
CA GLY A 145 -3.89 8.46 0.55
C GLY A 145 -3.06 8.16 1.79
N THR A 146 -3.69 7.70 2.88
CA THR A 146 -2.96 7.33 4.11
C THR A 146 -1.99 6.17 3.87
N ILE A 147 -2.42 5.11 3.17
CA ILE A 147 -1.56 3.97 2.80
C ILE A 147 -0.35 4.42 1.96
N TYR A 148 -0.53 5.33 1.00
CA TYR A 148 0.57 5.86 0.20
C TYR A 148 1.54 6.71 1.01
N GLY A 149 1.06 7.46 2.01
CA GLY A 149 1.93 8.17 2.94
C GLY A 149 2.79 7.23 3.78
N ILE A 150 2.22 6.11 4.22
CA ILE A 150 2.94 5.04 4.92
C ILE A 150 4.03 4.45 4.02
N TYR A 151 3.68 4.01 2.81
CA TYR A 151 4.66 3.42 1.90
C TYR A 151 5.67 4.41 1.33
N ALA A 152 5.33 5.70 1.24
CA ALA A 152 6.30 6.75 0.94
C ALA A 152 7.37 6.82 2.04
N LEU A 153 6.99 6.67 3.32
CA LEU A 153 7.98 6.58 4.39
C LEU A 153 8.81 5.29 4.30
N SER A 154 8.17 4.13 4.05
CA SER A 154 8.89 2.86 3.84
C SER A 154 9.94 2.96 2.74
N GLU A 155 9.59 3.58 1.62
CA GLU A 155 10.50 3.82 0.50
C GLU A 155 11.67 4.74 0.92
N GLN A 156 11.38 5.81 1.65
CA GLN A 156 12.38 6.79 2.10
C GLN A 156 13.36 6.23 3.14
N ILE A 157 12.94 5.26 3.95
CA ILE A 157 13.86 4.54 4.88
C ILE A 157 14.69 3.47 4.17
N GLY A 158 14.39 3.15 2.91
CA GLY A 158 15.21 2.26 2.07
C GLY A 158 14.56 0.93 1.69
N VAL A 159 13.26 0.75 1.95
CA VAL A 159 12.53 -0.45 1.51
C VAL A 159 11.94 -0.23 0.13
N SER A 160 12.55 -0.87 -0.89
CA SER A 160 12.04 -0.84 -2.27
C SER A 160 10.64 -1.45 -2.37
N PRO A 161 9.74 -0.93 -3.23
CA PRO A 161 8.51 -1.64 -3.61
C PRO A 161 8.76 -3.08 -4.09
N TRP A 162 9.96 -3.34 -4.61
CA TRP A 162 10.39 -4.61 -5.18
C TRP A 162 11.17 -5.50 -4.18
N TYR A 163 11.19 -5.17 -2.89
CA TYR A 163 11.98 -5.91 -1.89
C TYR A 163 11.68 -7.41 -1.86
N TRP A 164 10.42 -7.80 -2.12
CA TRP A 164 9.98 -9.19 -2.16
C TRP A 164 9.87 -9.72 -3.59
N TRP A 165 9.36 -8.91 -4.52
CA TRP A 165 9.11 -9.33 -5.91
C TRP A 165 10.37 -9.48 -6.76
N ALA A 166 11.47 -8.83 -6.37
CA ALA A 166 12.76 -8.91 -7.05
C ALA A 166 13.94 -8.91 -6.07
N ASP A 167 13.71 -9.38 -4.84
CA ASP A 167 14.73 -9.57 -3.80
C ASP A 167 15.62 -8.33 -3.54
N VAL A 168 15.08 -7.12 -3.75
CA VAL A 168 15.87 -5.89 -3.60
C VAL A 168 16.23 -5.70 -2.12
N PRO A 169 17.53 -5.67 -1.74
CA PRO A 169 17.93 -5.62 -0.35
C PRO A 169 17.56 -4.27 0.27
N SER A 170 17.20 -4.30 1.56
CA SER A 170 16.99 -3.11 2.38
C SER A 170 18.28 -2.83 3.18
N PRO A 171 19.06 -1.78 2.86
CA PRO A 171 20.33 -1.52 3.54
C PRO A 171 20.12 -1.18 5.02
N HIS A 172 20.93 -1.77 5.90
CA HIS A 172 20.87 -1.50 7.33
C HIS A 172 21.17 -0.02 7.67
N GLN A 173 20.42 0.57 8.60
CA GLN A 173 20.58 1.94 9.09
C GLN A 173 20.34 2.01 10.61
N ASP A 174 21.38 2.31 11.39
CA ASP A 174 21.25 2.51 12.85
C ASP A 174 20.55 3.83 13.22
N VAL A 175 20.46 4.75 12.26
CA VAL A 175 20.04 6.13 12.47
C VAL A 175 19.18 6.61 11.30
N LEU A 176 17.94 6.96 11.60
CA LEU A 176 16.95 7.48 10.65
C LEU A 176 16.27 8.72 11.25
N TYR A 177 16.42 9.86 10.58
CA TYR A 177 15.77 11.11 10.93
C TYR A 177 14.91 11.62 9.78
N VAL A 178 13.72 12.13 10.10
CA VAL A 178 12.92 12.94 9.17
C VAL A 178 13.26 14.41 9.36
N LYS A 179 13.57 15.09 8.25
CA LYS A 179 13.82 16.53 8.21
C LYS A 179 12.55 17.32 8.60
N PRO A 180 12.69 18.49 9.24
CA PRO A 180 11.54 19.38 9.45
C PRO A 180 11.01 19.88 8.11
N GLY A 181 9.68 19.99 7.99
CA GLY A 181 9.01 20.44 6.78
C GLY A 181 7.61 19.84 6.65
N ILE A 182 6.94 20.20 5.56
CA ILE A 182 5.70 19.58 5.11
C ILE A 182 6.02 18.92 3.78
N TYR A 183 5.81 17.60 3.69
CA TYR A 183 5.98 16.83 2.47
C TYR A 183 4.59 16.44 1.99
N LEU A 184 4.15 17.10 0.92
CA LEU A 184 2.80 16.97 0.38
C LEU A 184 2.84 16.15 -0.90
N GLN A 185 1.96 15.17 -1.00
CA GLN A 185 1.57 14.56 -2.27
C GLN A 185 0.10 14.90 -2.53
N GLY A 186 -0.12 15.69 -3.57
CA GLY A 186 -1.46 16.00 -4.07
C GLY A 186 -2.09 14.81 -4.80
N PRO A 187 -3.28 15.02 -5.39
CA PRO A 187 -3.99 13.95 -6.07
C PRO A 187 -3.18 13.43 -7.27
N PRO A 188 -3.22 12.12 -7.56
CA PRO A 188 -2.57 11.58 -8.74
C PRO A 188 -3.24 12.11 -10.00
N ALA A 189 -2.43 12.37 -11.03
CA ALA A 189 -2.92 12.86 -12.32
C ALA A 189 -3.87 11.87 -13.01
N VAL A 190 -3.68 10.57 -12.78
CA VAL A 190 -4.52 9.50 -13.30
C VAL A 190 -5.24 8.84 -12.12
N LYS A 191 -6.57 8.78 -12.16
CA LYS A 191 -7.39 8.32 -11.04
C LYS A 191 -7.26 6.82 -10.74
N TYR A 192 -7.25 5.98 -11.77
CA TYR A 192 -7.07 4.52 -11.65
C TYR A 192 -5.79 4.09 -12.37
N ARG A 193 -4.89 3.44 -11.64
CA ARG A 193 -3.53 3.10 -12.08
C ARG A 193 -3.26 1.66 -11.70
N GLY A 194 -3.06 0.80 -12.69
CA GLY A 194 -3.08 -0.63 -12.45
C GLY A 194 -2.32 -1.44 -13.46
N ILE A 195 -2.42 -2.75 -13.26
CA ILE A 195 -1.85 -3.78 -14.11
C ILE A 195 -2.93 -4.79 -14.47
N PHE A 196 -2.70 -5.54 -15.54
CA PHE A 196 -3.46 -6.71 -15.90
C PHE A 196 -2.51 -7.91 -15.88
N LEU A 197 -2.82 -8.92 -15.06
CA LEU A 197 -2.12 -10.20 -15.11
C LEU A 197 -2.73 -11.01 -16.26
N ASN A 198 -2.02 -11.10 -17.38
CA ASN A 198 -2.45 -11.79 -18.60
C ASN A 198 -1.27 -12.52 -19.24
N ASP A 199 -1.56 -13.42 -20.17
CA ASP A 199 -0.59 -14.33 -20.77
C ASP A 199 0.17 -15.10 -19.68
N GLU A 200 -0.55 -15.43 -18.59
CA GLU A 200 0.03 -15.91 -17.34
C GLU A 200 0.60 -17.32 -17.45
N ALA A 201 0.17 -18.10 -18.44
CA ALA A 201 0.59 -19.47 -18.65
C ALA A 201 1.69 -19.56 -19.73
N PRO A 202 2.78 -20.33 -19.51
CA PRO A 202 2.97 -21.24 -18.38
C PRO A 202 3.66 -20.61 -17.15
N SER A 203 4.29 -19.45 -17.28
CA SER A 203 5.25 -18.95 -16.29
C SER A 203 4.63 -18.58 -14.95
N LEU A 204 3.73 -17.59 -14.93
CA LEU A 204 3.09 -17.14 -13.69
C LEU A 204 2.20 -18.26 -13.13
N THR A 205 1.41 -18.92 -13.98
CA THR A 205 0.55 -20.04 -13.55
C THR A 205 1.37 -21.15 -12.90
N GLY A 206 2.49 -21.55 -13.49
CA GLY A 206 3.36 -22.60 -12.95
C GLY A 206 3.95 -22.22 -11.59
N TRP A 207 4.46 -20.99 -11.48
CA TRP A 207 5.04 -20.48 -10.23
C TRP A 207 3.97 -20.32 -9.12
N VAL A 208 2.80 -19.78 -9.45
CA VAL A 208 1.69 -19.64 -8.49
C VAL A 208 1.25 -21.02 -7.99
N LYS A 209 1.13 -21.99 -8.88
CA LYS A 209 0.78 -23.37 -8.50
C LYS A 209 1.81 -23.99 -7.57
N GLU A 210 3.10 -23.78 -7.83
CA GLU A 210 4.18 -24.26 -6.97
C GLU A 210 4.15 -23.61 -5.57
N LYS A 211 3.94 -22.29 -5.49
CA LYS A 211 4.08 -21.53 -4.25
C LYS A 211 2.81 -21.41 -3.41
N TYR A 212 1.65 -21.40 -4.05
CA TYR A 212 0.36 -21.09 -3.43
C TYR A 212 -0.74 -22.12 -3.74
N GLY A 213 -0.47 -23.09 -4.62
CA GLY A 213 -1.45 -24.06 -5.10
C GLY A 213 -2.33 -23.54 -6.25
N ASP A 214 -2.85 -22.31 -6.14
CA ASP A 214 -3.63 -21.63 -7.18
C ASP A 214 -3.64 -20.10 -6.98
N PHE A 215 -4.32 -19.35 -7.85
CA PHE A 215 -4.54 -17.89 -7.78
C PHE A 215 -5.52 -17.49 -6.64
N ASN A 216 -5.15 -17.81 -5.40
CA ASN A 216 -5.91 -17.53 -4.19
C ASN A 216 -5.47 -16.21 -3.51
N HIS A 217 -6.10 -15.89 -2.37
CA HIS A 217 -5.86 -14.62 -1.68
C HIS A 217 -4.43 -14.46 -1.17
N GLN A 218 -3.69 -15.55 -0.91
CA GLN A 218 -2.32 -15.48 -0.43
C GLN A 218 -1.36 -14.98 -1.52
N PHE A 219 -1.59 -15.40 -2.78
CA PHE A 219 -0.88 -14.85 -3.93
C PHE A 219 -1.27 -13.40 -4.16
N TYR A 220 -2.58 -13.12 -4.21
CA TYR A 220 -3.06 -11.77 -4.51
C TYR A 220 -2.70 -10.75 -3.43
N GLU A 221 -2.53 -11.15 -2.17
CA GLU A 221 -1.99 -10.28 -1.12
C GLU A 221 -0.65 -9.64 -1.53
N LYS A 222 0.25 -10.44 -2.14
CA LYS A 222 1.55 -9.95 -2.63
C LYS A 222 1.42 -9.00 -3.80
N VAL A 223 0.45 -9.24 -4.68
CA VAL A 223 0.16 -8.35 -5.82
C VAL A 223 -0.40 -7.02 -5.31
N PHE A 224 -1.34 -7.06 -4.38
CA PHE A 224 -1.96 -5.87 -3.81
C PHE A 224 -0.94 -4.99 -3.07
N GLU A 225 -0.07 -5.59 -2.26
CA GLU A 225 1.00 -4.89 -1.57
C GLU A 225 1.91 -4.16 -2.56
N LEU A 226 2.35 -4.84 -3.62
CA LEU A 226 3.21 -4.25 -4.65
C LEU A 226 2.54 -3.07 -5.34
N ILE A 227 1.28 -3.24 -5.77
CA ILE A 227 0.51 -2.18 -6.42
C ILE A 227 0.45 -0.94 -5.52
N LEU A 228 0.16 -1.10 -4.23
CA LEU A 228 0.07 0.02 -3.29
C LEU A 228 1.43 0.67 -3.01
N ARG A 229 2.52 -0.11 -2.88
CA ARG A 229 3.88 0.42 -2.72
C ARG A 229 4.31 1.24 -3.95
N LEU A 230 3.89 0.83 -5.14
CA LEU A 230 4.06 1.58 -6.39
C LEU A 230 3.05 2.73 -6.58
N LYS A 231 2.18 2.97 -5.58
CA LYS A 231 1.14 4.01 -5.60
C LYS A 231 0.09 3.81 -6.71
N GLY A 232 -0.09 2.57 -7.15
CA GLY A 232 -1.23 2.11 -7.95
C GLY A 232 -2.42 1.72 -7.07
N ASN A 233 -3.58 1.50 -7.70
CA ASN A 233 -4.84 1.18 -7.02
C ASN A 233 -5.78 0.27 -7.83
N TYR A 234 -5.40 -0.21 -9.01
CA TYR A 234 -6.31 -0.91 -9.91
C TYR A 234 -5.73 -2.25 -10.36
N LEU A 235 -6.56 -3.27 -10.52
CA LEU A 235 -6.13 -4.59 -10.98
C LEU A 235 -7.18 -5.25 -11.86
N TRP A 236 -6.74 -5.79 -12.99
CA TRP A 236 -7.41 -6.90 -13.67
C TRP A 236 -6.71 -8.21 -13.32
N PRO A 237 -7.41 -9.18 -12.71
CA PRO A 237 -6.81 -10.43 -12.24
C PRO A 237 -6.51 -11.40 -13.40
N ALA A 238 -5.74 -12.44 -13.11
CA ALA A 238 -5.52 -13.55 -14.05
C ALA A 238 -6.85 -14.24 -14.39
N MET A 239 -7.07 -14.53 -15.67
CA MET A 239 -8.38 -14.95 -16.18
C MET A 239 -8.34 -16.05 -17.26
N TRP A 240 -7.16 -16.44 -17.76
CA TRP A 240 -7.07 -17.43 -18.85
C TRP A 240 -7.68 -18.76 -18.45
N ASN A 241 -7.42 -19.22 -17.22
CA ASN A 241 -8.01 -20.44 -16.67
C ASN A 241 -8.55 -20.27 -15.23
N ASN A 242 -8.67 -19.03 -14.78
CA ASN A 242 -9.05 -18.67 -13.42
C ASN A 242 -10.26 -17.73 -13.41
N ALA A 243 -10.98 -17.71 -12.30
CA ALA A 243 -12.07 -16.79 -12.03
C ALA A 243 -11.88 -16.21 -10.62
N PHE A 244 -11.25 -15.03 -10.53
CA PHE A 244 -10.85 -14.38 -9.28
C PHE A 244 -11.90 -14.43 -8.16
N ASN A 245 -13.17 -14.16 -8.49
CA ASN A 245 -14.27 -14.12 -7.53
C ASN A 245 -14.75 -15.50 -7.05
N GLU A 246 -14.54 -16.56 -7.84
CA GLU A 246 -15.00 -17.93 -7.53
C GLU A 246 -13.89 -18.83 -7.00
N ASP A 247 -12.67 -18.67 -7.51
CA ASP A 247 -11.54 -19.53 -7.14
C ASP A 247 -11.18 -19.39 -5.64
N ASP A 248 -11.40 -18.19 -5.08
CA ASP A 248 -11.32 -17.95 -3.64
C ASP A 248 -12.24 -16.77 -3.23
N PRO A 249 -13.31 -17.00 -2.44
CA PRO A 249 -14.21 -15.93 -1.98
C PRO A 249 -13.55 -14.85 -1.11
N SER A 250 -12.30 -15.06 -0.67
CA SER A 250 -11.50 -14.09 0.07
C SER A 250 -10.79 -13.09 -0.84
N ASN A 251 -10.59 -13.41 -2.12
CA ASN A 251 -9.94 -12.54 -3.11
C ASN A 251 -10.54 -11.12 -3.16
N PRO A 252 -11.85 -10.94 -3.47
CA PRO A 252 -12.43 -9.60 -3.58
C PRO A 252 -12.52 -8.88 -2.23
N LYS A 253 -12.76 -9.62 -1.14
CA LYS A 253 -12.76 -9.08 0.23
C LYS A 253 -11.40 -8.49 0.61
N LEU A 254 -10.33 -9.20 0.25
CA LEU A 254 -8.98 -8.78 0.56
C LEU A 254 -8.55 -7.60 -0.32
N ALA A 255 -8.93 -7.60 -1.61
CA ALA A 255 -8.70 -6.47 -2.50
C ALA A 255 -9.31 -5.18 -1.93
N ASP A 256 -10.59 -5.19 -1.57
CA ASP A 256 -11.26 -4.02 -0.99
C ASP A 256 -10.61 -3.59 0.34
N LYS A 257 -10.29 -4.55 1.22
CA LYS A 257 -9.58 -4.27 2.48
C LYS A 257 -8.24 -3.58 2.24
N PHE A 258 -7.47 -4.04 1.25
CA PHE A 258 -6.20 -3.42 0.85
C PHE A 258 -6.42 -2.04 0.20
N GLY A 259 -7.56 -1.84 -0.43
CA GLY A 259 -7.89 -0.65 -1.20
C GLY A 259 -7.60 -0.80 -2.70
N ILE A 260 -7.50 -2.01 -3.23
CA ILE A 260 -7.40 -2.26 -4.66
C ILE A 260 -8.80 -2.23 -5.26
N VAL A 261 -8.98 -1.37 -6.25
CA VAL A 261 -10.17 -1.30 -7.10
C VAL A 261 -10.08 -2.40 -8.13
N MET A 262 -11.08 -3.27 -8.15
CA MET A 262 -11.06 -4.46 -9.00
C MET A 262 -11.79 -4.20 -10.32
N GLY A 263 -11.18 -4.60 -11.43
CA GLY A 263 -11.87 -4.68 -12.71
C GLY A 263 -11.77 -6.07 -13.33
N THR A 264 -12.39 -6.20 -14.48
CA THR A 264 -12.27 -7.35 -15.37
C THR A 264 -11.77 -6.86 -16.73
N SER A 265 -11.18 -7.75 -17.52
CA SER A 265 -10.74 -7.36 -18.86
C SER A 265 -11.93 -6.94 -19.73
N HIS A 266 -11.67 -6.18 -20.79
CA HIS A 266 -12.72 -5.46 -21.53
C HIS A 266 -13.79 -6.35 -22.21
N HIS A 267 -13.56 -7.66 -22.32
CA HIS A 267 -14.51 -8.65 -22.85
C HIS A 267 -15.15 -9.54 -21.77
N GLU A 268 -14.96 -9.20 -20.49
CA GLU A 268 -15.50 -9.87 -19.31
C GLU A 268 -16.49 -8.94 -18.58
N PRO A 269 -17.69 -8.71 -19.14
CA PRO A 269 -18.59 -7.68 -18.66
C PRO A 269 -19.16 -7.98 -17.27
N MET A 270 -19.55 -6.91 -16.57
CA MET A 270 -20.35 -6.97 -15.33
C MET A 270 -19.71 -7.77 -14.20
N LEU A 271 -18.38 -7.65 -14.03
CA LEU A 271 -17.60 -8.27 -12.95
C LEU A 271 -17.66 -9.82 -12.94
N ARG A 272 -17.83 -10.40 -14.14
CA ARG A 272 -17.82 -11.84 -14.37
C ARG A 272 -16.63 -12.24 -15.22
N ALA A 273 -15.76 -13.07 -14.66
CA ALA A 273 -14.64 -13.62 -15.41
C ALA A 273 -15.14 -14.57 -16.51
N GLN A 274 -14.43 -14.66 -17.63
CA GLN A 274 -14.80 -15.52 -18.77
C GLN A 274 -15.00 -16.98 -18.33
N GLN A 275 -14.19 -17.44 -17.38
CA GLN A 275 -14.25 -18.80 -16.87
C GLN A 275 -15.55 -19.11 -16.12
N GLU A 276 -16.20 -18.12 -15.53
CA GLU A 276 -17.51 -18.31 -14.89
C GLU A 276 -18.58 -18.68 -15.91
N TRP A 277 -18.55 -18.08 -17.11
CA TRP A 277 -19.45 -18.47 -18.20
C TRP A 277 -19.11 -19.87 -18.74
N LYS A 278 -17.83 -20.25 -18.82
CA LYS A 278 -17.44 -21.60 -19.24
C LYS A 278 -17.86 -22.68 -18.23
N ARG A 279 -17.87 -22.36 -16.93
CA ARG A 279 -18.24 -23.28 -15.85
C ARG A 279 -19.75 -23.42 -15.69
N HIS A 280 -20.48 -22.31 -15.76
CA HIS A 280 -21.88 -22.24 -15.35
C HIS A 280 -22.84 -21.71 -16.42
N GLY A 281 -22.32 -21.15 -17.51
CA GLY A 281 -23.12 -20.55 -18.58
C GLY A 281 -23.97 -21.59 -19.31
N ASN A 282 -25.14 -21.15 -19.78
CA ASN A 282 -26.06 -21.98 -20.54
C ASN A 282 -26.49 -21.25 -21.81
N GLY A 283 -26.53 -21.98 -22.94
CA GLY A 283 -26.84 -21.41 -24.25
C GLY A 283 -25.68 -20.61 -24.86
N PRO A 284 -25.92 -19.96 -26.02
CA PRO A 284 -24.88 -19.19 -26.69
C PRO A 284 -24.56 -17.89 -25.93
N TRP A 285 -23.30 -17.45 -25.99
CA TRP A 285 -22.92 -16.07 -25.65
C TRP A 285 -23.34 -15.13 -26.79
N ASP A 286 -24.66 -15.01 -26.98
CA ASP A 286 -25.32 -14.24 -28.04
C ASP A 286 -26.56 -13.56 -27.46
N TYR A 287 -26.46 -12.26 -27.22
CA TYR A 287 -27.52 -11.49 -26.59
C TYR A 287 -28.82 -11.47 -27.41
N SER A 288 -28.77 -11.68 -28.73
CA SER A 288 -29.98 -11.73 -29.56
C SER A 288 -30.80 -13.01 -29.37
N LYS A 289 -30.17 -14.08 -28.85
CA LYS A 289 -30.77 -15.41 -28.71
C LYS A 289 -30.90 -15.88 -27.27
N ASN A 290 -30.15 -15.28 -26.34
CA ASN A 290 -30.00 -15.76 -24.97
C ASN A 290 -30.05 -14.63 -23.93
N ALA A 291 -30.83 -13.59 -24.22
CA ALA A 291 -30.83 -12.33 -23.47
C ALA A 291 -31.14 -12.50 -21.98
N ASP A 292 -32.14 -13.33 -21.63
CA ASP A 292 -32.56 -13.53 -20.24
C ASP A 292 -31.47 -14.18 -19.39
N VAL A 293 -30.85 -15.25 -19.91
CA VAL A 293 -29.77 -15.97 -19.20
C VAL A 293 -28.55 -15.07 -19.03
N LEU A 294 -28.19 -14.29 -20.06
CA LEU A 294 -27.06 -13.37 -19.98
C LEU A 294 -27.30 -12.24 -18.96
N ARG A 295 -28.51 -11.68 -18.93
CA ARG A 295 -28.89 -10.67 -17.92
C ARG A 295 -28.80 -11.23 -16.50
N GLU A 296 -29.38 -12.40 -16.26
CA GLU A 296 -29.30 -13.03 -14.94
C GLU A 296 -27.84 -13.31 -14.53
N PHE A 297 -27.02 -13.82 -15.46
CA PHE A 297 -25.59 -14.06 -15.22
C PHE A 297 -24.83 -12.77 -14.86
N TRP A 298 -25.16 -11.65 -15.49
CA TRP A 298 -24.56 -10.34 -15.20
C TRP A 298 -25.07 -9.74 -13.88
N ASP A 299 -26.36 -9.83 -13.61
CA ASP A 299 -26.97 -9.32 -12.37
C ASP A 299 -26.33 -10.00 -11.15
N GLN A 300 -26.09 -11.30 -11.21
CA GLN A 300 -25.38 -12.05 -10.16
C GLN A 300 -23.94 -11.55 -9.96
N GLY A 301 -23.25 -11.13 -11.03
CA GLY A 301 -21.89 -10.57 -10.97
C GLY A 301 -21.84 -9.24 -10.23
N ILE A 302 -22.77 -8.34 -10.53
CA ILE A 302 -22.91 -7.06 -9.84
C ILE A 302 -23.30 -7.29 -8.37
N GLU A 303 -24.32 -8.10 -8.13
CA GLU A 303 -24.86 -8.36 -6.79
C GLU A 303 -23.80 -8.96 -5.87
N ARG A 304 -22.98 -9.90 -6.37
CA ARG A 304 -21.88 -10.51 -5.61
C ARG A 304 -20.80 -9.50 -5.21
N ASN A 305 -20.55 -8.48 -6.02
CA ASN A 305 -19.44 -7.55 -5.84
C ASN A 305 -19.86 -6.15 -5.35
N LYS A 306 -21.15 -5.90 -5.15
CA LYS A 306 -21.73 -4.58 -4.81
C LYS A 306 -21.14 -3.86 -3.59
N ASN A 307 -20.52 -4.60 -2.67
CA ASN A 307 -19.93 -4.06 -1.44
C ASN A 307 -18.43 -3.74 -1.59
N TYR A 308 -17.84 -3.98 -2.76
CA TYR A 308 -16.42 -3.78 -3.02
C TYR A 308 -16.24 -2.67 -4.05
N GLU A 309 -15.15 -1.91 -3.93
CA GLU A 309 -14.79 -0.93 -4.95
C GLU A 309 -14.36 -1.65 -6.25
N SER A 310 -15.19 -1.54 -7.28
CA SER A 310 -15.00 -2.17 -8.60
C SER A 310 -15.57 -1.34 -9.74
#